data_AF-A0A2P5M979-F1
#
_entry.id   AF-A0A2P5M979-F1
#
_cell.length_a   1.000
_cell.length_b   1.000
_cell.length_c   1.000
_cell.angle_alpha   90.00
_cell.angle_beta   90.00
_cell.angle_gamma   90.00
#
_symmetry.space_group_name_H-M   'P 1'
#
loop_
_entity.id
_entity.type
_entity.pdbx_description
1 polymer ?
#
loop_
_entity_poly.entity_id
_entity_poly.type
_entity_poly.pdbx_seq_one_letter_code
_entity_poly.pdbx_strand_id
1 'polypeptide(L)'
;MAEYDTVAVLLDVDTDWSETIGKKAKAHRIKVLKSDPCFEAMLLRCLGVEPEVDTAKLKKQFSGYVNGASGKPENYAGKFNPELLKSYRGKEPTIDDLLTLLKV
;
A
#
# COMPACT_ATOMS: atom_id res chain seq x y z
N MET A 1 -25.27 9.85 -10.58
CA MET A 1 -25.46 9.40 -9.19
C MET A 1 -24.12 8.88 -8.71
N ALA A 2 -23.63 9.31 -7.55
CA ALA A 2 -22.42 8.71 -6.98
C ALA A 2 -22.86 7.51 -6.13
N GLU A 3 -22.62 6.30 -6.63
CA GLU A 3 -23.09 5.00 -6.08
C GLU A 3 -22.18 4.43 -4.97
N TYR A 4 -21.37 5.27 -4.31
CA TYR A 4 -20.39 4.81 -3.32
C TYR A 4 -20.52 5.60 -2.00
N ASP A 5 -20.54 4.88 -0.88
CA ASP A 5 -20.57 5.44 0.48
C ASP A 5 -19.22 6.05 0.89
N THR A 6 -18.12 5.44 0.43
CA THR A 6 -16.75 5.90 0.68
C THR A 6 -15.88 5.67 -0.56
N VAL A 7 -15.07 6.68 -0.92
CA VAL A 7 -14.06 6.58 -1.99
C VAL A 7 -12.68 6.73 -1.37
N ALA A 8 -11.80 5.76 -1.61
CA ALA A 8 -10.44 5.78 -1.12
C ALA A 8 -9.45 5.40 -2.23
N VAL A 9 -8.21 5.89 -2.11
CA VAL A 9 -7.09 5.58 -2.99
C VAL A 9 -5.88 5.20 -2.14
N LEU A 10 -5.26 4.06 -2.46
CA LEU A 10 -3.93 3.73 -1.97
C LEU A 10 -2.92 4.29 -2.96
N LEU A 11 -2.10 5.21 -2.48
CA LEU A 11 -1.13 5.93 -3.28
C LEU A 11 0.26 5.44 -2.97
N ASP A 12 1.00 5.13 -4.02
CA ASP A 12 2.44 4.94 -3.92
C ASP A 12 3.16 6.30 -3.88
N VAL A 13 3.80 6.62 -2.75
CA VAL A 13 4.38 7.95 -2.50
C VAL A 13 5.66 8.21 -3.30
N ASP A 14 6.26 7.19 -3.92
CA ASP A 14 7.42 7.35 -4.83
C ASP A 14 7.07 8.17 -6.10
N THR A 15 5.78 8.41 -6.39
CA THR A 15 5.33 9.12 -7.61
C THR A 15 4.55 10.41 -7.31
N ASP A 16 4.97 11.52 -7.91
CA ASP A 16 4.29 12.84 -8.12
C ASP A 16 3.20 13.25 -7.12
N TRP A 17 3.39 13.01 -5.82
CA TRP A 17 2.47 13.45 -4.78
C TRP A 17 2.78 14.89 -4.37
N SER A 18 1.76 15.76 -4.39
CA SER A 18 1.86 17.14 -3.91
C SER A 18 0.72 17.49 -2.95
N GLU A 19 0.97 18.44 -2.05
CA GLU A 19 -0.06 18.93 -1.11
C GLU A 19 -1.30 19.48 -1.83
N THR A 20 -1.13 20.01 -3.04
CA THR A 20 -2.23 20.46 -3.91
C THR A 20 -3.15 19.31 -4.31
N ILE A 21 -2.59 18.15 -4.68
CA ILE A 21 -3.37 16.94 -4.98
C ILE A 21 -4.10 16.47 -3.72
N GLY A 22 -3.46 16.51 -2.55
CA GLY A 22 -4.08 16.18 -1.28
C GLY A 22 -5.26 17.09 -0.91
N LYS A 23 -5.13 18.40 -1.13
CA LYS A 23 -6.23 19.35 -0.94
C LYS A 23 -7.40 19.06 -1.87
N LYS A 24 -7.13 18.72 -3.13
CA LYS A 24 -8.16 18.35 -4.11
C LYS A 24 -8.86 17.05 -3.73
N ALA A 25 -8.13 16.01 -3.36
CA ALA A 25 -8.69 14.74 -2.89
C ALA A 25 -9.62 14.97 -1.68
N LYS A 26 -9.18 15.77 -0.71
CA LYS A 26 -10.00 16.15 0.46
C LYS A 26 -11.28 16.90 0.06
N ALA A 27 -11.20 17.83 -0.88
CA ALA A 27 -12.38 18.56 -1.39
C ALA A 27 -13.42 17.62 -2.02
N HIS A 28 -12.97 16.52 -2.64
CA HIS A 28 -13.82 15.47 -3.21
C HIS A 28 -14.17 14.33 -2.23
N ARG A 29 -13.83 14.46 -0.94
CA ARG A 29 -14.03 13.41 0.09
C ARG A 29 -13.36 12.07 -0.26
N ILE A 30 -12.25 12.12 -0.99
CA ILE A 30 -11.44 10.95 -1.31
C ILE A 30 -10.45 10.73 -0.16
N LYS A 31 -10.51 9.57 0.50
CA LYS A 31 -9.52 9.18 1.53
C LYS A 31 -8.25 8.70 0.84
N VAL A 32 -7.14 9.41 1.04
CA VAL A 32 -5.84 9.04 0.48
C VAL A 32 -5.04 8.26 1.53
N LEU A 33 -4.79 6.99 1.26
CA LEU A 33 -3.91 6.13 2.03
C LEU A 33 -2.53 6.19 1.38
N LYS A 34 -1.52 6.65 2.11
CA LYS A 34 -0.18 6.83 1.56
C LYS A 34 0.71 5.67 1.98
N SER A 35 1.37 5.01 1.04
CA SER A 35 2.47 4.11 1.40
C SER A 35 3.66 4.96 1.88
N ASP A 36 4.39 4.50 2.90
CA ASP A 36 5.55 5.22 3.41
C ASP A 36 6.73 4.24 3.61
N PRO A 37 7.93 4.53 3.11
CA PRO A 37 8.25 5.56 2.11
C PRO A 37 7.70 5.25 0.70
N CYS A 38 7.40 3.98 0.40
CA CYS A 38 6.78 3.53 -0.85
C CYS A 38 6.03 2.20 -0.64
N PHE A 39 5.33 1.74 -1.67
CA PHE A 39 4.48 0.55 -1.60
C PHE A 39 5.28 -0.74 -1.32
N GLU A 40 6.41 -0.94 -2.00
CA GLU A 40 7.28 -2.11 -1.79
C GLU A 40 7.81 -2.17 -0.36
N ALA A 41 8.26 -1.03 0.18
CA ALA A 41 8.80 -0.96 1.54
C ALA A 41 7.73 -1.31 2.58
N MET A 42 6.51 -0.77 2.42
CA MET A 42 5.38 -1.08 3.30
C MET A 42 5.05 -2.57 3.29
N LEU A 43 5.00 -3.18 2.10
CA LEU A 43 4.72 -4.61 1.98
C LEU A 43 5.85 -5.49 2.54
N LEU A 44 7.11 -5.13 2.34
CA LEU A 44 8.24 -5.85 2.94
C LEU A 44 8.18 -5.83 4.47
N ARG A 45 7.78 -4.70 5.08
CA ARG A 45 7.55 -4.63 6.53
C ARG A 45 6.41 -5.54 6.99
N CYS A 46 5.35 -5.70 6.20
CA CYS A 46 4.31 -6.71 6.46
C CYS A 46 4.83 -8.17 6.38
N LEU A 47 5.98 -8.40 5.76
CA LEU A 47 6.65 -9.71 5.79
C LEU A 47 7.65 -9.82 6.95
N GLY A 48 7.79 -8.79 7.79
CA GLY A 48 8.81 -8.70 8.82
C GLY A 48 10.21 -8.47 8.27
N VAL A 49 10.33 -8.04 7.01
CA VAL A 49 11.59 -7.80 6.31
C VAL A 49 11.90 -6.31 6.35
N GLU A 50 13.12 -5.96 6.72
CA GLU A 50 13.57 -4.58 6.68
C GLU A 50 13.77 -4.13 5.22
N PRO A 51 13.15 -3.02 4.79
CA PRO A 51 13.26 -2.55 3.41
C PRO A 51 14.63 -1.91 3.17
N GLU A 52 15.23 -2.22 2.03
CA GLU A 52 16.44 -1.54 1.57
C GLU A 52 16.17 -0.03 1.37
N VAL A 53 17.15 0.80 1.71
CA VAL A 53 17.07 2.27 1.56
C VAL A 53 17.23 2.71 0.11
N ASP A 54 18.01 1.95 -0.69
CA ASP A 54 18.22 2.24 -2.11
C ASP A 54 17.04 1.72 -2.95
N THR A 55 16.45 2.59 -3.77
CA THR A 55 15.27 2.25 -4.58
C THR A 55 15.50 1.08 -5.55
N ALA A 56 16.68 0.99 -6.17
CA ALA A 56 16.98 -0.08 -7.13
C ALA A 56 17.12 -1.43 -6.41
N LYS A 57 17.79 -1.44 -5.26
CA LYS A 57 17.90 -2.62 -4.39
C LYS A 57 16.57 -3.00 -3.78
N LEU A 58 15.74 -2.04 -3.37
CA LEU A 58 14.41 -2.27 -2.83
C LEU A 58 13.51 -2.96 -3.85
N LYS A 59 13.50 -2.47 -5.10
CA LYS A 59 12.74 -3.11 -6.20
C LYS A 59 13.23 -4.52 -6.47
N LYS A 60 14.54 -4.75 -6.43
CA LYS A 60 15.13 -6.08 -6.60
C LYS A 60 14.77 -7.02 -5.43
N GLN A 61 14.83 -6.52 -4.20
CA GLN A 61 14.44 -7.25 -3.00
C GLN A 61 12.97 -7.65 -3.08
N PHE A 62 12.09 -6.68 -3.35
CA PHE A 62 10.66 -6.90 -3.47
C PHE A 62 10.30 -7.88 -4.59
N SER A 63 10.95 -7.76 -5.75
CA SER A 63 10.79 -8.66 -6.89
C SER A 63 11.01 -10.13 -6.53
N GLY A 64 11.92 -10.43 -5.59
CA GLY A 64 12.13 -11.78 -5.06
C GLY A 64 10.93 -12.35 -4.30
N TYR A 65 10.05 -11.50 -3.75
CA TYR A 65 8.85 -11.92 -3.02
C TYR A 65 7.61 -12.02 -3.90
N VAL A 66 7.57 -11.27 -5.01
CA VAL A 66 6.44 -11.26 -5.99
C VAL A 66 6.78 -11.96 -7.31
N ASN A 67 7.68 -12.96 -7.25
CA ASN A 67 8.07 -13.80 -8.39
C ASN A 67 8.40 -13.01 -9.68
N GLY A 68 9.13 -11.90 -9.54
CA GLY A 68 9.57 -11.11 -10.70
C GLY A 68 8.52 -10.20 -11.33
N ALA A 69 7.24 -10.29 -10.95
CA ALA A 69 6.15 -9.56 -11.61
C ALA A 69 5.16 -8.96 -10.61
N SER A 70 5.52 -7.78 -10.10
CA SER A 70 4.70 -6.93 -9.22
C SER A 70 3.40 -6.41 -9.86
N GLY A 71 3.20 -6.59 -11.16
CA GLY A 71 1.97 -6.17 -11.86
C GLY A 71 0.82 -7.18 -11.84
N LYS A 72 1.06 -8.42 -11.37
CA LYS A 72 0.03 -9.48 -11.38
C LYS A 72 -0.46 -9.81 -9.96
N PRO A 73 -1.77 -9.73 -9.68
CA PRO A 73 -2.32 -10.05 -8.35
C PRO A 73 -1.97 -11.46 -7.85
N GLU A 74 -1.88 -12.45 -8.75
CA GLU A 74 -1.53 -13.84 -8.44
C GLU A 74 -0.17 -13.97 -7.74
N ASN A 75 0.78 -13.07 -8.05
CA ASN A 75 2.12 -13.09 -7.47
C ASN A 75 2.16 -12.54 -6.04
N TYR A 76 1.09 -11.88 -5.59
CA TYR A 76 0.94 -11.41 -4.22
C TYR A 76 0.22 -12.44 -3.36
N ALA A 77 -0.79 -13.12 -3.91
CA ALA A 77 -1.71 -13.96 -3.16
C ALA A 77 -1.02 -15.05 -2.32
N GLY A 78 0.13 -15.57 -2.77
CA GLY A 78 0.89 -16.58 -2.05
C GLY A 78 1.65 -16.08 -0.80
N LYS A 79 1.97 -14.78 -0.73
CA LYS A 79 2.77 -14.19 0.36
C LYS A 79 1.98 -13.17 1.19
N PHE A 80 1.10 -12.40 0.54
CA PHE A 80 0.32 -11.31 1.13
C PHE A 80 -1.13 -11.74 1.31
N ASN A 81 -1.34 -12.79 2.12
CA ASN A 81 -2.69 -13.23 2.44
C ASN A 81 -3.35 -12.28 3.47
N PRO A 82 -4.69 -12.28 3.58
CA PRO A 82 -5.40 -11.40 4.51
C PRO A 82 -4.98 -11.58 5.97
N GLU A 83 -4.65 -12.80 6.40
CA GLU A 83 -4.24 -13.06 7.80
C GLU A 83 -2.92 -12.38 8.13
N LEU A 84 -1.95 -12.44 7.20
CA LEU A 84 -0.69 -11.72 7.32
C LEU A 84 -0.97 -10.23 7.45
N LEU A 85 -1.72 -9.63 6.51
CA LEU A 85 -2.00 -8.19 6.55
C LEU A 85 -2.70 -7.78 7.86
N LYS A 86 -3.64 -8.59 8.36
CA LYS A 86 -4.31 -8.35 9.64
C LYS A 86 -3.35 -8.41 10.83
N SER A 87 -2.34 -9.27 10.81
CA SER A 87 -1.33 -9.37 11.88
C SER A 87 -0.44 -8.13 12.01
N TYR A 88 -0.42 -7.26 10.99
CA TYR A 88 0.29 -5.98 10.99
C TYR A 88 -0.61 -4.77 11.21
N ARG A 89 -1.89 -4.99 11.55
CA ARG A 89 -2.77 -3.93 12.09
C ARG A 89 -2.09 -3.28 13.30
N GLY A 90 -2.13 -1.95 13.35
CA GLY A 90 -1.45 -1.14 14.37
C GLY A 90 0.06 -0.96 14.20
N LYS A 91 0.74 -1.74 13.35
CA LYS A 91 2.16 -1.54 12.99
C LYS A 91 2.31 -0.74 11.70
N GLU A 92 1.43 -1.00 10.74
CA GLU A 92 1.36 -0.28 9.46
C GLU A 92 0.03 0.47 9.37
N PRO A 93 -0.01 1.78 9.67
CA PRO A 93 -1.26 2.55 9.76
C PRO A 93 -2.03 2.56 8.44
N THR A 94 -1.34 2.65 7.31
CA THR A 94 -1.93 2.62 5.96
C THR A 94 -2.62 1.29 5.67
N ILE A 95 -2.03 0.17 6.10
CA ILE A 95 -2.63 -1.16 5.98
C ILE A 95 -3.84 -1.28 6.90
N ASP A 96 -3.75 -0.79 8.13
CA ASP A 96 -4.88 -0.81 9.06
C ASP A 96 -6.09 -0.02 8.51
N ASP A 97 -5.85 1.18 7.99
CA ASP A 97 -6.87 2.00 7.34
C ASP A 97 -7.48 1.30 6.13
N LEU A 98 -6.65 0.64 5.30
CA LEU A 98 -7.11 -0.12 4.12
C LEU A 98 -8.04 -1.26 4.54
N LEU A 99 -7.62 -2.08 5.50
CA LEU A 99 -8.40 -3.22 5.97
C LEU A 99 -9.70 -2.78 6.65
N THR A 100 -9.67 -1.64 7.36
CA THR A 100 -10.87 -1.03 7.96
C THR A 100 -11.88 -0.59 6.88
N LEU A 101 -11.41 0.00 5.77
CA LEU A 101 -12.27 0.36 4.65
C LEU A 101 -12.86 -0.86 3.93
N LEU A 102 -12.07 -1.93 3.82
CA LEU A 102 -12.49 -3.20 3.23
C LEU A 102 -13.39 -4.04 4.16
N LYS A 103 -13.54 -3.63 5.44
CA LYS A 103 -14.32 -4.31 6.47
C LYS A 103 -13.85 -5.75 6.75
N VAL A 104 -12.53 -5.97 6.72
CA VAL A 104 -11.91 -7.31 6.89
C VAL A 104 -10.97 -7.42 8.08
#